data_AF-A0A8X7S2M1-F1
#
_entry.id   AF-A0A8X7S2M1-F1
#
_cell.length_a   1.000
_cell.length_b   1.000
_cell.length_c   1.000
_cell.angle_alpha   90.00
_cell.angle_beta   90.00
_cell.angle_gamma   90.00
#
_symmetry.space_group_name_H-M   'P 1'
#
loop_
_entity.id
_entity.type
_entity.pdbx_description
1 polymer ?
#
loop_
_entity_poly.entity_id
_entity_poly.type
_entity_poly.pdbx_seq_one_letter_code
_entity_poly.pdbx_strand_id
1 'polypeptide(L)'
;MLGFVADAEYGIPSSCPCSGRIINEVSPDPKYPTDFDIFLGRKYFTFIKLENDGLHFRQPWVFGVQQELKKLIKRVEEMAAEVAELNDKLTRP
;
A
#
# COMPACT_ATOMS: atom_id res chain seq x y z
N MET A 1 7.32 13.39 -14.31
CA MET A 1 7.38 13.84 -12.90
C MET A 1 6.03 13.73 -12.18
N LEU A 2 4.88 13.90 -12.86
CA LEU A 2 3.53 13.80 -12.25
C LEU A 2 3.05 12.37 -11.91
N GLY A 3 3.64 11.31 -12.48
CA GLY A 3 3.20 9.92 -12.23
C GLY A 3 3.50 9.42 -10.81
N PHE A 4 4.58 9.91 -10.20
CA PHE A 4 5.01 9.44 -8.87
C PHE A 4 4.15 9.98 -7.71
N VAL A 5 3.45 11.09 -7.94
CA VAL A 5 2.53 11.69 -6.95
C VAL A 5 1.17 10.97 -6.96
N ALA A 6 0.81 10.29 -8.05
CA ALA A 6 -0.44 9.53 -8.12
C ALA A 6 -0.34 8.13 -7.50
N ASP A 7 0.81 7.45 -7.65
CA ASP A 7 1.07 6.13 -7.04
C ASP A 7 1.14 6.19 -5.51
N ALA A 8 1.40 7.38 -4.98
CA ALA A 8 1.41 7.74 -3.58
C ALA A 8 0.07 7.64 -2.87
N GLU A 9 -0.99 8.00 -3.60
CA GLU A 9 -2.32 8.21 -3.04
C GLU A 9 -3.11 6.91 -3.01
N TYR A 10 -2.64 5.88 -3.74
CA TYR A 10 -3.34 4.61 -3.93
C TYR A 10 -2.40 3.41 -3.81
N GLY A 11 -2.49 2.70 -2.70
CA GLY A 11 -1.83 1.41 -2.49
C GLY A 11 -0.57 1.54 -1.65
N ILE A 12 0.27 0.50 -1.67
CA ILE A 12 1.60 0.58 -1.03
C ILE A 12 2.51 1.33 -2.03
N PRO A 13 3.16 2.44 -1.62
CA PRO A 13 4.06 3.15 -2.51
C PRO A 13 5.15 2.21 -2.99
N SER A 14 5.52 2.31 -4.27
CA SER A 14 6.55 1.45 -4.87
C SER A 14 7.88 2.19 -5.06
N SER A 15 7.82 3.51 -5.26
CA SER A 15 9.00 4.35 -5.50
C SER A 15 8.76 5.81 -5.09
N CYS A 16 9.83 6.51 -4.73
CA CYS A 16 9.83 7.96 -4.53
C CYS A 16 10.25 8.64 -5.83
N PRO A 17 9.67 9.82 -6.19
CA PRO A 17 10.27 10.68 -7.21
C PRO A 17 11.74 11.06 -6.90
N CYS A 18 12.11 11.04 -5.62
CA CYS A 18 13.46 11.26 -5.11
C CYS A 18 14.41 10.05 -5.19
N SER A 19 13.95 8.91 -5.74
CA SER A 19 14.63 7.61 -5.70
C SER A 19 14.99 7.10 -4.29
N GLY A 20 14.40 7.72 -3.25
CA GLY A 20 14.55 7.31 -1.86
C GLY A 20 13.87 5.96 -1.61
N ARG A 21 14.43 5.16 -0.69
CA ARG A 21 13.77 3.93 -0.25
C ARG A 21 12.58 4.26 0.65
N ILE A 22 11.57 3.41 0.59
CA ILE A 22 10.43 3.42 1.49
C ILE A 22 10.80 2.60 2.73
N ILE A 23 10.54 3.16 3.90
CA ILE A 23 10.72 2.51 5.18
C ILE A 23 9.36 2.36 5.88
N ASN A 24 9.20 1.24 6.59
CA ASN A 24 8.08 1.03 7.49
C ASN A 24 8.40 1.73 8.81
N GLU A 25 7.80 2.90 9.01
CA GLU A 25 7.96 3.68 10.23
C GLU A 25 6.84 3.34 11.20
N VAL A 26 7.17 3.11 12.47
CA VAL A 26 6.18 3.07 13.56
C VAL A 26 6.32 4.36 14.32
N SER A 27 5.30 5.21 14.31
CA SER A 27 5.36 6.50 15.02
C SER A 27 5.11 6.27 16.51
N PRO A 28 6.08 6.56 17.39
CA PRO A 28 5.80 6.60 18.82
C PRO A 28 4.91 7.81 19.15
N ASP A 29 5.14 8.96 18.51
CA ASP A 29 4.41 10.23 18.67
C ASP A 29 4.05 10.83 17.28
N PRO A 30 3.05 11.73 17.17
CA PRO A 30 2.82 12.46 15.92
C PRO A 30 4.07 13.27 15.55
N LYS A 31 4.60 13.02 14.35
CA LYS A 31 5.84 13.64 13.85
C LYS A 31 5.55 15.03 13.28
N TYR A 32 4.35 15.23 12.74
CA TYR A 32 3.90 16.50 12.19
C TYR A 32 2.56 16.94 12.78
N PRO A 33 2.31 18.26 12.90
CA PRO A 33 1.01 18.78 13.36
C PRO A 33 -0.17 18.39 12.45
N THR A 34 0.12 18.13 11.18
CA THR A 34 -0.82 17.66 10.16
C THR A 34 -0.91 16.14 10.07
N ASP A 35 -0.19 15.40 10.92
CA ASP A 35 -0.45 13.97 11.07
C ASP A 35 -1.86 13.84 11.63
N PHE A 36 -2.82 13.52 10.76
CA PHE A 36 -4.23 13.35 11.11
C PHE A 36 -4.48 12.20 12.12
N ASP A 37 -3.44 11.47 12.50
CA ASP A 37 -3.50 10.30 13.37
C ASP A 37 -2.72 10.57 14.67
N ILE A 38 -3.45 11.06 15.67
CA ILE A 38 -2.98 11.43 17.01
C ILE A 38 -2.73 10.22 17.94
N PHE A 39 -2.87 8.99 17.43
CA PHE A 39 -2.78 7.76 18.24
C PHE A 39 -1.41 7.09 18.12
N LEU A 40 -0.77 6.86 19.27
CA LEU A 40 0.56 6.25 19.41
C LEU A 40 0.61 4.85 18.77
N GLY A 41 1.73 4.51 18.12
CA GLY A 41 2.02 3.14 17.63
C GLY A 41 1.52 2.79 16.23
N ARG A 42 1.00 3.76 15.45
CA ARG A 42 0.60 3.51 14.06
C ARG A 42 1.79 3.36 13.11
N LYS A 43 1.59 2.53 12.08
CA LYS A 43 2.55 2.23 11.02
C LYS A 43 2.32 3.13 9.81
N TYR A 44 3.40 3.59 9.21
CA TYR A 44 3.40 4.44 8.01
C TYR A 44 4.42 3.93 7.00
N PHE A 45 4.14 4.18 5.73
CA PHE A 45 5.13 4.19 4.68
C PHE A 45 5.70 5.60 4.60
N THR A 46 7.00 5.71 4.91
CA THR A 46 7.73 6.98 4.91
C THR A 46 8.93 6.87 3.99
N PHE A 47 9.25 7.95 3.26
CA PHE A 47 10.50 8.00 2.48
C PHE A 47 11.68 8.49 3.32
N ILE A 48 12.86 7.91 3.11
CA ILE A 48 14.09 8.25 3.87
C ILE A 48 14.46 9.74 3.76
N LYS A 49 14.16 10.38 2.63
CA LYS A 49 14.42 11.81 2.38
C LYS A 49 13.12 12.62 2.36
N LEU A 50 12.26 12.43 3.36
CA LEU A 50 11.02 13.19 3.48
C LEU A 50 11.35 14.67 3.75
N GLU A 51 11.34 15.50 2.70
CA GLU A 51 11.29 16.96 2.81
C GLU A 51 9.82 17.38 2.80
N ASN A 52 9.40 18.34 3.66
CA ASN A 52 8.03 18.85 3.67
C ASN A 52 7.80 19.82 2.51
N ASP A 53 8.11 19.37 1.29
CA ASP A 53 8.09 20.12 0.04
C ASP A 53 6.77 19.94 -0.73
N GLY A 54 5.81 19.19 -0.15
CA GLY A 54 4.56 18.81 -0.80
C GLY A 54 4.70 17.72 -1.86
N LEU A 55 5.92 17.22 -2.12
CA LEU A 55 6.20 16.13 -3.05
C LEU A 55 6.46 14.81 -2.32
N HIS A 56 7.00 14.88 -1.10
CA HIS A 56 7.17 13.73 -0.24
C HIS A 56 5.96 13.60 0.69
N PHE A 57 5.28 12.46 0.61
CA PHE A 57 4.11 12.15 1.41
C PHE A 57 4.43 11.02 2.38
N ARG A 58 3.70 11.01 3.49
CA ARG A 58 3.69 9.94 4.48
C ARG A 58 2.34 9.26 4.37
N GLN A 59 2.32 7.98 4.02
CA GLN A 59 1.05 7.27 3.84
C GLN A 59 0.77 6.34 5.02
N PRO A 60 -0.41 6.41 5.64
CA PRO A 60 -0.82 5.44 6.64
C PRO A 60 -0.82 4.02 6.08
N TRP A 61 -0.20 3.08 6.80
CA TRP A 61 -0.05 1.68 6.36
C TRP A 61 -1.41 1.01 6.08
N VAL A 62 -2.44 1.40 6.84
CA VAL A 62 -3.80 0.85 6.71
C VAL A 62 -4.40 1.01 5.32
N PHE A 63 -4.17 2.15 4.65
CA PHE A 63 -4.73 2.39 3.32
C PHE A 63 -4.06 1.53 2.27
N GLY A 64 -2.71 1.50 2.28
CA GLY A 64 -1.96 0.68 1.35
C GLY A 64 -2.28 -0.82 1.49
N VAL A 65 -2.35 -1.30 2.73
CA VAL A 65 -2.66 -2.72 2.99
C VAL A 65 -4.10 -3.07 2.66
N GLN A 66 -5.07 -2.21 2.96
CA GLN A 66 -6.46 -2.49 2.63
C GLN A 66 -6.65 -2.64 1.10
N GLN A 67 -5.97 -1.82 0.30
CA GLN A 67 -6.04 -1.91 -1.15
C GLN A 67 -5.36 -3.17 -1.68
N GLU A 68 -4.16 -3.50 -1.20
CA GLU A 68 -3.46 -4.72 -1.60
C GLU A 68 -4.21 -5.99 -1.16
N LEU A 69 -4.84 -5.96 0.01
CA LEU A 69 -5.68 -7.07 0.48
C LEU A 69 -6.88 -7.30 -0.44
N LYS A 70 -7.55 -6.23 -0.91
CA LYS A 70 -8.65 -6.35 -1.89
C LYS A 70 -8.18 -6.97 -3.21
N LYS A 71 -7.00 -6.56 -3.71
CA LYS A 71 -6.40 -7.16 -4.92
C LYS A 71 -6.08 -8.65 -4.70
N LEU A 72 -5.54 -9.00 -3.53
CA LEU A 72 -5.22 -10.37 -3.18
C LEU A 72 -6.48 -11.24 -3.12
N ILE A 73 -7.53 -10.78 -2.44
CA ILE A 73 -8.82 -11.49 -2.36
C ILE A 73 -9.35 -11.78 -3.77
N LYS A 74 -9.37 -10.76 -4.64
CA LYS A 74 -9.84 -10.92 -6.02
C LYS A 74 -9.05 -12.00 -6.78
N ARG A 75 -7.71 -11.99 -6.69
CA ARG A 75 -6.85 -12.99 -7.36
C ARG A 75 -7.10 -14.40 -6.83
N VAL A 76 -7.36 -14.54 -5.53
CA VAL A 76 -7.69 -15.84 -4.92
C VAL A 76 -9.04 -16.35 -5.40
N GLU A 77 -10.04 -15.47 -5.52
CA GLU A 77 -11.36 -15.82 -6.08
C GLU A 77 -11.25 -16.27 -7.55
N GLU A 78 -10.48 -15.56 -8.37
CA GLU A 78 -10.20 -15.92 -9.77
C GLU A 78 -9.53 -17.30 -9.86
N MET A 79 -8.48 -17.54 -9.08
CA MET A 79 -7.80 -18.84 -9.00
C MET A 79 -8.74 -19.96 -8.54
N ALA A 80 -9.61 -19.70 -7.55
CA ALA A 80 -10.56 -20.69 -7.07
C ALA A 80 -11.57 -21.09 -8.16
N ALA A 81 -12.01 -20.12 -8.98
CA ALA A 81 -12.89 -20.37 -10.11
C ALA A 81 -12.20 -21.22 -11.20
N GLU A 82 -10.95 -20.90 -11.53
CA GLU A 82 -10.16 -21.69 -12.50
C GLU A 82 -9.95 -23.13 -12.03
N VAL A 83 -9.61 -23.33 -10.75
CA VAL A 83 -9.46 -24.67 -10.15
C VAL A 83 -10.78 -25.44 -10.20
N ALA A 84 -11.90 -24.79 -9.91
CA ALA A 84 -13.22 -25.42 -10.00
C ALA A 84 -13.55 -25.86 -11.43
N GLU A 85 -13.27 -25.03 -12.43
CA GLU A 85 -13.48 -25.35 -13.84
C GLU A 85 -12.60 -26.51 -14.32
N LEU A 86 -11.32 -26.52 -13.93
CA LEU A 86 -10.40 -27.61 -14.26
C LEU A 86 -10.83 -28.92 -13.61
N ASN A 87 -11.28 -28.88 -12.35
CA ASN A 87 -11.80 -30.06 -11.67
C ASN A 87 -13.06 -30.61 -12.35
N ASP A 88 -13.99 -29.74 -12.77
CA ASP A 88 -15.17 -30.16 -13.54
C ASP A 88 -14.76 -30.83 -14.86
N LYS A 89 -13.81 -30.26 -15.60
CA LYS A 89 -13.28 -30.87 -16.84
C LYS A 89 -12.62 -32.24 -16.62
N LEU A 90 -11.93 -32.43 -15.50
CA LEU A 90 -11.27 -33.69 -15.15
C LEU A 90 -12.24 -34.78 -14.65
N THR A 91 -13.36 -34.36 -14.05
CA THR A 91 -14.36 -35.27 -13.45
C THR A 91 -15.53 -35.57 -14.37
N ARG A 92 -15.68 -34.83 -15.48
CA ARG A 92 -16.59 -35.19 -16.56
C ARG A 92 -16.15 -36.49 -17.23
N PRO A 93 -17.02 -37.51 -17.31
CA PRO A 93 -16.72 -38.81 -17.91
C PRO A 93 -16.52 -38.75 -19.43
#